data_AF-A0A0P0DYP2-F1
#
_entry.id   AF-A0A0P0DYP2-F1
#
_cell.length_a   1.000
_cell.length_b   1.000
_cell.length_c   1.000
_cell.angle_alpha   90.00
_cell.angle_beta   90.00
_cell.angle_gamma   90.00
#
_symmetry.space_group_name_H-M   'P 1'
#
loop_
_entity.id
_entity.type
_entity.pdbx_description
1 polymer ?
#
loop_
_entity_poly.entity_id
_entity_poly.type
_entity_poly.pdbx_seq_one_letter_code
_entity_poly.pdbx_strand_id
1 'polypeptide(L)'
;MTDITLPESSERSRLHREAKPERVVDDLVTADDRIKVFWRRYPEGRLDTHVILINGQDVETLDTFTGNLHLAGGEVRYTVRASVYRSAYDVRPIATAEATRGTKDADEVTAAFPQETARTAALSAALRFAGINPPRRKAKP
;
A
#
# COMPACT_ATOMS: atom_id res chain seq x y z
N MET A 1 12.70 59.74 -6.71
CA MET A 1 13.57 58.58 -6.50
C MET A 1 12.80 57.61 -5.63
N THR A 2 12.21 56.59 -6.24
CA THR A 2 11.37 55.59 -5.56
C THR A 2 12.17 54.30 -5.50
N ASP A 3 12.65 53.96 -4.30
CA ASP A 3 13.28 52.67 -3.99
C ASP A 3 12.21 51.58 -4.00
N ILE A 4 12.38 50.60 -4.90
CA ILE A 4 11.58 49.38 -4.92
C ILE A 4 12.34 48.35 -4.08
N THR A 5 11.98 48.26 -2.80
CA THR A 5 12.39 47.15 -1.93
C THR A 5 11.60 45.90 -2.29
N LEU A 6 12.27 44.93 -2.92
CA LEU A 6 11.78 43.55 -3.05
C LEU A 6 11.74 42.89 -1.67
N PRO A 7 10.64 42.25 -1.25
CA PRO A 7 10.63 41.52 0.01
C PRO A 7 11.48 40.26 -0.11
N GLU A 8 12.41 40.09 0.83
CA GLU A 8 13.23 38.89 0.96
C GLU A 8 12.34 37.65 1.11
N SER A 9 12.58 36.67 0.24
CA SER A 9 12.00 35.34 0.26
C SER A 9 12.40 34.62 1.54
N SER A 10 11.61 34.78 2.60
CA SER A 10 11.62 33.89 3.76
C SER A 10 10.93 32.57 3.40
N GLU A 11 11.58 31.79 2.54
CA GLU A 11 11.35 30.36 2.40
C GLU A 11 11.73 29.69 3.73
N ARG A 12 10.83 29.74 4.71
CA ARG A 12 10.91 28.86 5.87
C ARG A 12 10.57 27.45 5.41
N SER A 13 11.62 26.82 4.91
CA SER A 13 11.88 25.40 4.78
C SER A 13 10.86 24.57 5.56
N ARG A 14 9.97 23.95 4.79
CA ARG A 14 9.07 22.90 5.26
C ARG A 14 9.93 21.89 6.00
N LEU A 15 9.69 21.77 7.30
CA LEU A 15 10.08 20.65 8.18
C LEU A 15 10.66 19.48 7.37
N HIS A 16 11.99 19.44 7.25
CA HIS A 16 12.71 18.22 6.92
C HIS A 16 12.49 17.27 8.11
N ARG A 17 11.35 16.58 8.08
CA ARG A 17 11.18 15.39 8.89
C ARG A 17 12.19 14.41 8.32
N GLU A 18 13.24 14.10 9.07
CA GLU A 18 14.07 12.95 8.77
C GLU A 18 13.14 11.76 8.52
N ALA A 19 13.29 11.13 7.36
CA ALA A 19 12.60 9.89 7.07
C ALA A 19 12.99 8.94 8.19
N LYS A 20 12.05 8.68 9.10
CA LYS A 20 12.22 7.66 10.13
C LYS A 20 12.60 6.40 9.34
N PRO A 21 13.75 5.74 9.63
CA PRO A 21 13.99 4.43 9.07
C PRO A 21 12.81 3.57 9.52
N GLU A 22 11.90 3.32 8.59
CA GLU A 22 10.77 2.44 8.82
C GLU A 22 11.41 1.11 9.19
N ARG A 23 11.17 0.68 10.43
CA ARG A 23 11.91 -0.41 11.06
C ARG A 23 11.87 -1.61 10.13
N VAL A 24 13.06 -2.01 9.67
CA VAL A 24 13.34 -3.15 8.79
C VAL A 24 13.05 -4.52 9.45
N VAL A 25 12.15 -4.56 10.44
CA VAL A 25 11.95 -5.70 11.35
C VAL A 25 10.53 -6.25 11.26
N ASP A 26 9.63 -5.58 10.52
CA ASP A 26 8.34 -6.13 10.11
C ASP A 26 8.40 -6.75 8.68
N ASP A 27 9.62 -6.86 8.11
CA ASP A 27 9.90 -6.61 6.68
C ASP A 27 9.80 -7.77 5.69
N LEU A 28 9.24 -8.91 6.09
CA LEU A 28 9.06 -10.06 5.20
C LEU A 28 7.71 -10.74 5.44
N VAL A 29 6.65 -9.94 5.51
CA VAL A 29 5.28 -10.44 5.70
C VAL A 29 4.52 -10.33 4.38
N THR A 30 4.23 -11.50 3.82
CA THR A 30 3.48 -11.64 2.56
C THR A 30 2.02 -11.20 2.72
N ALA A 31 1.37 -10.92 1.59
CA ALA A 31 -0.09 -10.68 1.61
C ALA A 31 -0.84 -11.91 2.16
N ASP A 32 -0.39 -13.11 1.80
CA ASP A 32 -0.95 -14.38 2.26
C ASP A 32 -0.89 -14.54 3.78
N ASP A 33 0.25 -14.21 4.41
CA ASP A 33 0.38 -14.25 5.86
C ASP A 33 -0.64 -13.33 6.55
N ARG A 34 -0.88 -12.14 5.98
CA ARG A 34 -1.89 -11.21 6.50
C ARG A 34 -3.30 -11.72 6.29
N ILE A 35 -3.60 -12.34 5.15
CA ILE A 35 -4.90 -12.96 4.89
C ILE A 35 -5.16 -14.09 5.90
N LYS A 36 -4.18 -14.94 6.19
CA LYS A 36 -4.26 -15.98 7.23
C LYS A 36 -4.51 -15.40 8.63
N VAL A 37 -3.96 -14.22 8.92
CA VAL A 37 -4.22 -13.51 10.18
C VAL A 37 -5.63 -12.97 10.22
N PHE A 38 -6.11 -12.40 9.11
CA PHE A 38 -7.49 -11.94 8.98
C PHE A 38 -8.48 -13.06 9.30
N TRP A 39 -8.36 -14.22 8.64
CA TRP A 39 -9.28 -15.35 8.86
C TRP A 39 -9.24 -15.92 10.27
N ARG A 40 -8.08 -15.85 10.95
CA ARG A 40 -7.99 -16.22 12.37
C ARG A 40 -8.67 -15.21 13.29
N ARG A 41 -8.63 -13.92 12.94
CA ARG A 41 -9.21 -12.83 13.74
C ARG A 41 -10.71 -12.66 13.51
N TYR A 42 -11.17 -12.88 12.28
CA TYR A 42 -12.55 -12.75 11.85
C TYR A 42 -12.95 -14.01 11.05
N PRO A 43 -13.23 -15.14 11.71
CA PRO A 43 -13.57 -16.40 11.01
C PRO A 43 -14.83 -16.29 10.14
N GLU A 44 -15.78 -15.47 10.54
CA GLU A 44 -16.99 -15.16 9.77
C GLU A 44 -16.88 -13.84 8.99
N GLY A 45 -15.70 -13.23 8.98
CA GLY A 45 -15.45 -11.95 8.35
C GLY A 45 -15.51 -12.01 6.83
N ARG A 46 -15.56 -10.83 6.22
CA ARG A 46 -15.39 -10.65 4.78
C ARG A 46 -14.22 -9.71 4.53
N LEU A 47 -13.44 -10.02 3.50
CA LEU A 47 -12.33 -9.21 3.06
C LEU A 47 -12.54 -8.90 1.58
N ASP A 48 -12.79 -7.63 1.26
CA ASP A 48 -12.89 -7.16 -0.11
C ASP A 48 -11.57 -6.51 -0.52
N THR A 49 -10.97 -6.97 -1.62
CA THR A 49 -9.70 -6.43 -2.14
C THR A 49 -9.87 -6.02 -3.60
N HIS A 50 -9.55 -4.76 -3.91
CA HIS A 50 -9.70 -4.22 -5.26
C HIS A 50 -8.44 -3.50 -5.68
N VAL A 51 -7.97 -3.75 -6.91
CA VAL A 51 -7.03 -2.83 -7.55
C VAL A 51 -7.87 -1.65 -8.04
N ILE A 52 -7.58 -0.46 -7.52
CA ILE A 52 -8.35 0.74 -7.88
C ILE A 52 -7.62 1.57 -8.93
N LEU A 53 -6.29 1.62 -8.87
CA LEU A 53 -5.48 2.36 -9.84
C LEU A 53 -4.33 1.50 -10.38
N ILE A 54 -4.03 1.66 -11.66
CA ILE A 54 -2.77 1.25 -12.27
C ILE A 54 -2.13 2.48 -12.90
N ASN A 55 -0.91 2.83 -12.49
CA ASN A 55 -0.22 4.05 -12.90
C ASN A 55 -1.05 5.35 -12.73
N GLY A 56 -1.91 5.38 -11.71
CA GLY A 56 -2.76 6.54 -11.42
C GLY A 56 -4.03 6.63 -12.27
N GLN A 57 -4.33 5.63 -13.09
CA GLN A 57 -5.58 5.53 -13.85
C GLN A 57 -6.51 4.49 -13.23
N ASP A 58 -7.82 4.79 -13.18
CA ASP A 58 -8.82 3.87 -12.66
C ASP A 58 -8.88 2.58 -13.49
N VAL A 59 -8.97 1.43 -12.81
CA VAL A 59 -9.00 0.13 -13.50
C VAL A 59 -10.20 0.01 -14.45
N GLU A 60 -11.35 0.58 -14.09
CA GLU A 60 -12.54 0.62 -14.96
C GLU A 60 -12.28 1.41 -16.25
N THR A 61 -11.39 2.41 -16.22
CA THR A 61 -10.99 3.15 -17.43
C THR A 61 -9.96 2.42 -18.29
N LEU A 62 -9.30 1.38 -17.75
CA LEU A 62 -8.33 0.56 -18.45
C LEU A 62 -8.98 -0.63 -19.17
N ASP A 63 -10.10 -1.14 -18.66
CA ASP A 63 -10.80 -2.31 -19.22
C ASP A 63 -11.40 -2.03 -20.62
N THR A 64 -11.58 -0.76 -20.99
CA THR A 64 -12.05 -0.35 -22.33
C THR A 64 -10.96 -0.44 -23.40
N PHE A 65 -9.67 -0.52 -23.02
CA PHE A 65 -8.53 -0.59 -23.94
C PHE A 65 -7.77 -1.90 -23.73
N THR A 66 -8.28 -2.96 -24.35
CA THR A 66 -7.55 -4.17 -24.79
C THR A 66 -6.34 -4.59 -23.93
N GLY A 67 -6.57 -5.34 -22.85
CA GLY A 67 -5.82 -6.54 -22.40
C GLY A 67 -4.28 -6.56 -22.35
N ASN A 68 -3.60 -5.48 -22.68
CA ASN A 68 -2.16 -5.34 -22.81
C ASN A 68 -1.85 -3.89 -22.47
N LEU A 69 -1.82 -3.60 -21.17
CA LEU A 69 -1.24 -2.37 -20.66
C LEU A 69 0.28 -2.41 -20.96
N HIS A 70 0.66 -2.13 -22.21
CA HIS A 70 2.04 -1.89 -22.60
C HIS A 70 2.42 -0.51 -22.06
N LEU A 71 2.84 -0.52 -20.80
CA LEU A 71 3.42 0.65 -20.14
C LEU A 71 4.78 0.92 -20.76
N ALA A 72 4.80 1.81 -21.75
CA ALA A 72 6.03 2.37 -22.29
C ALA A 72 6.86 2.95 -21.13
N GLY A 73 7.94 2.27 -20.74
CA GLY A 73 8.85 2.72 -19.67
C GLY A 73 9.10 1.74 -18.50
N GLY A 74 8.46 0.57 -18.49
CA GLY A 74 8.84 -0.57 -17.63
C GLY A 74 8.53 -0.44 -16.13
N GLU A 75 7.86 0.62 -15.68
CA GLU A 75 7.36 0.75 -14.31
C GLU A 75 5.83 0.67 -14.28
N VAL A 76 5.31 -0.19 -13.41
CA VAL A 76 3.87 -0.35 -13.15
C VAL A 76 3.62 -0.14 -11.67
N ARG A 77 2.74 0.79 -11.32
CA ARG A 77 2.31 1.08 -9.96
C ARG A 77 0.88 0.60 -9.75
N TYR A 78 0.68 -0.25 -8.76
CA TYR A 78 -0.62 -0.76 -8.37
C TYR A 78 -1.07 -0.06 -7.09
N THR A 79 -2.25 0.54 -7.10
CA THR A 79 -2.93 0.96 -5.88
C THR A 79 -4.02 -0.05 -5.55
N VAL A 80 -3.92 -0.66 -4.37
CA VAL A 80 -4.86 -1.67 -3.89
C VAL A 80 -5.61 -1.14 -2.68
N ARG A 81 -6.93 -1.28 -2.70
CA ARG A 81 -7.83 -1.04 -1.56
C ARG A 81 -8.16 -2.36 -0.89
N ALA A 82 -8.06 -2.41 0.43
CA ALA A 82 -8.53 -3.51 1.25
C ALA A 82 -9.60 -3.01 2.23
N SER A 83 -10.76 -3.66 2.23
CA SER A 83 -11.87 -3.39 3.15
C SER A 83 -12.14 -4.63 4.01
N VAL A 84 -12.05 -4.46 5.32
CA VAL A 84 -12.19 -5.51 6.33
C VAL A 84 -13.57 -5.40 6.96
N TYR A 85 -14.30 -6.50 7.01
CA TYR A 85 -15.60 -6.63 7.68
C TYR A 85 -15.49 -7.65 8.80
N ARG A 86 -16.21 -7.43 9.91
CA ARG A 86 -16.18 -8.35 11.05
C ARG A 86 -17.03 -9.59 10.78
N SER A 87 -18.13 -9.41 10.06
CA SER A 87 -19.02 -10.46 9.57
C SER A 87 -19.27 -10.30 8.06
N ALA A 88 -19.54 -11.40 7.36
CA ALA A 88 -19.94 -11.40 5.96
C ALA A 88 -21.24 -10.61 5.69
N TYR A 89 -22.09 -10.46 6.71
CA TYR A 89 -23.37 -9.74 6.63
C TYR A 89 -23.24 -8.24 6.95
N ASP A 90 -22.06 -7.78 7.35
CA ASP A 90 -21.86 -6.37 7.66
C ASP A 90 -21.96 -5.51 6.39
N VAL A 91 -22.81 -4.47 6.47
CA VAL A 91 -22.98 -3.50 5.39
C VAL A 91 -21.80 -2.53 5.30
N ARG A 92 -21.12 -2.26 6.41
CA ARG A 92 -20.02 -1.30 6.49
C ARG A 92 -18.71 -1.98 6.93
N PRO A 93 -17.57 -1.66 6.29
CA PRO A 93 -16.30 -2.18 6.73
C PRO A 93 -15.92 -1.57 8.09
N ILE A 94 -15.24 -2.38 8.91
CA ILE A 94 -14.64 -1.92 10.17
C ILE A 94 -13.33 -1.17 9.93
N ALA A 95 -12.67 -1.41 8.80
CA ALA A 95 -11.48 -0.71 8.35
C ALA A 95 -11.37 -0.78 6.83
N THR A 96 -10.99 0.33 6.22
CA THR A 96 -10.60 0.39 4.80
C THR A 96 -9.28 1.11 4.71
N ALA A 97 -8.36 0.58 3.91
CA ALA A 97 -7.09 1.22 3.66
C ALA A 97 -6.62 0.95 2.23
N GLU A 98 -5.72 1.81 1.76
CA GLU A 98 -5.14 1.75 0.43
C GLU A 98 -3.62 1.81 0.52
N ALA A 99 -2.95 1.15 -0.41
CA ALA A 99 -1.51 1.28 -0.56
C ALA A 99 -1.12 1.15 -2.03
N THR A 100 -0.04 1.85 -2.39
CA THR A 100 0.52 1.87 -3.74
C THR A 100 1.93 1.27 -3.75
N ARG A 101 2.22 0.39 -4.71
CA ARG A 101 3.56 -0.16 -4.94
C ARG A 101 3.88 -0.25 -6.43
N GLY A 102 5.11 0.09 -6.78
CA GLY A 102 5.69 0.02 -8.12
C GLY A 102 6.47 -1.27 -8.38
N THR A 103 6.53 -1.71 -9.63
CA THR A 103 7.39 -2.84 -10.06
C THR A 103 8.88 -2.53 -9.96
N LYS A 104 9.25 -1.26 -9.80
CA LYS A 104 10.62 -0.80 -9.56
C LYS A 104 10.89 -0.42 -8.11
N ASP A 105 9.90 -0.48 -7.23
CA ASP A 105 10.15 -0.29 -5.80
C ASP A 105 11.09 -1.42 -5.38
N ALA A 106 12.26 -1.08 -4.83
CA ALA A 106 13.24 -2.04 -4.36
C ALA A 106 12.65 -2.79 -3.16
N ASP A 107 11.91 -3.86 -3.42
CA ASP A 107 11.26 -4.63 -2.38
C ASP A 107 12.17 -5.80 -2.00
N GLU A 108 12.80 -5.71 -0.83
CA GLU A 108 13.42 -6.87 -0.15
C GLU A 108 12.42 -8.04 -0.06
N VAL A 109 11.11 -7.74 -0.04
CA VAL A 109 10.00 -8.71 -0.07
C VAL A 109 9.90 -9.46 -1.39
N THR A 110 9.96 -8.79 -2.55
CA THR A 110 9.86 -9.48 -3.86
C THR A 110 11.16 -10.20 -4.20
N ALA A 111 12.30 -9.69 -3.69
CA ALA A 111 13.58 -10.40 -3.75
C ALA A 111 13.59 -11.67 -2.89
N ALA A 112 12.97 -11.65 -1.71
CA ALA A 112 12.88 -12.80 -0.80
C ALA A 112 11.74 -13.77 -1.13
N PHE A 113 10.66 -13.29 -1.76
CA PHE A 113 9.47 -14.05 -2.12
C PHE A 113 9.14 -13.83 -3.61
N PRO A 114 9.62 -14.70 -4.52
CA PRO A 114 9.41 -14.54 -5.96
C PRO A 114 7.94 -14.51 -6.41
N GLN A 115 7.03 -15.04 -5.58
CA GLN A 115 5.59 -14.99 -5.79
C GLN A 115 4.97 -13.62 -5.45
N GLU A 116 5.67 -12.79 -4.68
CA GLU A 116 5.24 -11.43 -4.38
C GLU A 116 5.54 -10.53 -5.57
N THR A 117 4.51 -9.84 -6.04
CA THR A 117 4.55 -8.84 -7.10
C THR A 117 4.25 -7.47 -6.50
N ALA A 118 4.50 -6.38 -7.25
CA ALA A 118 4.08 -5.05 -6.81
C ALA A 118 2.59 -4.99 -6.41
N ARG A 119 1.71 -5.74 -7.09
CA ARG A 119 0.30 -5.84 -6.72
C ARG A 119 0.08 -6.48 -5.35
N THR A 120 0.74 -7.59 -5.07
CA THR A 120 0.56 -8.30 -3.78
C THR A 120 1.29 -7.59 -2.65
N ALA A 121 2.41 -6.92 -2.92
CA ALA A 121 3.07 -6.02 -1.98
C ALA A 121 2.15 -4.84 -1.61
N ALA A 122 1.47 -4.23 -2.59
CA ALA A 122 0.45 -3.21 -2.34
C ALA A 122 -0.71 -3.76 -1.50
N LEU A 123 -1.17 -4.99 -1.77
CA LEU A 123 -2.19 -5.65 -0.93
C LEU A 123 -1.70 -5.87 0.50
N SER A 124 -0.48 -6.38 0.70
CA SER A 124 0.10 -6.60 2.04
C SER A 124 0.16 -5.28 2.84
N ALA A 125 0.60 -4.20 2.19
CA ALA A 125 0.63 -2.88 2.79
C ALA A 125 -0.79 -2.34 3.12
N ALA A 126 -1.75 -2.50 2.22
CA ALA A 126 -3.14 -2.11 2.47
C ALA A 126 -3.74 -2.88 3.66
N LEU A 127 -3.51 -4.20 3.76
CA LEU A 127 -3.94 -5.02 4.89
C LEU A 127 -3.28 -4.58 6.21
N ARG A 128 -1.99 -4.25 6.18
CA ARG A 128 -1.26 -3.69 7.33
C ARG A 128 -1.93 -2.40 7.81
N PHE A 129 -2.20 -1.47 6.90
CA PHE A 129 -2.84 -0.19 7.22
C PHE A 129 -4.28 -0.36 7.71
N ALA A 130 -5.00 -1.38 7.23
CA ALA A 130 -6.29 -1.79 7.77
C ALA A 130 -6.21 -2.49 9.14
N GLY A 131 -5.03 -2.61 9.75
CA GLY A 131 -4.82 -3.17 11.09
C GLY A 131 -4.69 -4.69 11.14
N ILE A 132 -4.51 -5.35 9.99
CA ILE A 132 -4.23 -6.79 9.89
C ILE A 132 -2.72 -7.00 10.00
N ASN A 133 -2.25 -7.08 11.24
CA ASN A 133 -0.84 -7.31 11.54
C ASN A 133 -0.61 -8.75 12.00
N PRO A 134 0.41 -9.44 11.46
CA PRO A 134 0.77 -10.75 11.99
C PRO A 134 1.07 -10.66 13.48
N PRO A 135 0.82 -11.75 14.22
CA PRO A 135 1.17 -11.80 15.63
C PRO A 135 2.65 -11.45 15.76
N ARG A 136 2.97 -10.47 16.62
CA ARG A 136 4.36 -10.16 16.96
C ARG A 136 5.03 -11.47 17.34
N ARG A 137 6.03 -11.91 16.56
CA ARG A 137 6.92 -12.97 17.03
C ARG A 137 7.46 -12.46 18.37
N LYS A 138 7.07 -13.10 19.47
CA LYS A 138 7.64 -12.78 20.77
C LYS A 138 9.15 -12.90 20.59
N ALA A 139 9.89 -11.82 20.84
CA ALA A 139 11.34 -11.92 20.97
C ALA A 139 11.58 -13.04 21.97
N LYS A 140 12.27 -14.09 21.52
CA LYS A 140 12.63 -15.22 22.38
C LYS A 140 13.46 -14.62 23.54
N PRO A 141 13.12 -14.90 24.81
CA PRO A 141 13.90 -14.40 25.94
C PRO A 141 15.35 -14.91 25.88
#